data_AF-A0A4Y7L794-F1
#
_entry.id   AF-A0A4Y7L794-F1
#
_cell.length_a   1.000
_cell.length_b   1.000
_cell.length_c   1.000
_cell.angle_alpha   90.00
_cell.angle_beta   90.00
_cell.angle_gamma   90.00
#
_symmetry.space_group_name_H-M   'P 1'
#
loop_
_entity.id
_entity.type
_entity.pdbx_description
1 polymer ?
#
loop_
_entity_poly.entity_id
_entity_poly.type
_entity_poly.pdbx_seq_one_letter_code
_entity_poly.pdbx_strand_id
1 'polypeptide(L)'
;MLIVQALIDVASNPEYYIASMTFSFWHNLQVNLTERDSYLSCGDEASIEAERNRRLQIFRSSYESLLSLVSFRVQYPHDSENISREDRREFKQTRYAVADVLIDAASVLGGEVTLKILYMKLVEDTHSCRSDETWDWRPSEASLYCIRAISSYISVVEAEVMPQVMALLPKLPLQPQLLQTVCLTIGAYSKWLDASPNGLPVLPSVIEILMSGMSASEDSAAAAALAFRHICDDCRQKLCGSLDGLFHIYHRAVSGQGGYKFSAEESLYLVEALSMVITELPPENAKKALEALCLPVATPLQELINQGPTQLQKALARELTIHVDRLGNIFSRAWDMRTMESLCRACKYAVKTSGKFMGITIGAILEEIQGLYQQHHQPCFLYLSSEVIKDFTARPDIADDCFLLASRCIRYCPHLFVASAVFRPLVDCAMNGITVQHREACSSILTFLSDVFDISNSSRGEQYKSTRDTIVVPRGPSLSRILIASLTGALPSSRLEVVTYTLLALTRAYGMMALEWAKESISLIPSTAVTEVERSRFLQALLEAASGADISSLTAPVEEISDVCRRNRAVQEIVQGVLRPLELNFVPAISS
;
A
#
# COMPACT_ATOMS: atom_id res chain seq x y z
N MET A 1 -31.17 32.58 10.64
CA MET A 1 -30.06 33.36 11.21
C MET A 1 -30.02 33.34 12.73
N LEU A 2 -31.11 33.63 13.47
CA LEU A 2 -31.09 33.61 14.96
C LEU A 2 -30.58 32.28 15.56
N ILE A 3 -31.00 31.13 15.02
CA ILE A 3 -30.53 29.81 15.47
C ILE A 3 -29.03 29.66 15.23
N VAL A 4 -28.53 30.10 14.08
CA VAL A 4 -27.10 30.03 13.73
C VAL A 4 -26.27 30.91 14.67
N GLN A 5 -26.77 32.10 15.03
CA GLN A 5 -26.09 32.95 15.99
C GLN A 5 -26.02 32.31 17.38
N ALA A 6 -27.12 31.72 17.86
CA ALA A 6 -27.11 31.00 19.13
C ALA A 6 -26.12 29.82 19.13
N LEU A 7 -25.97 29.13 18.00
CA LEU A 7 -24.99 28.05 17.85
C LEU A 7 -23.54 28.57 17.79
N ILE A 8 -23.29 29.76 17.25
CA ILE A 8 -21.98 30.43 17.35
C ILE A 8 -21.68 30.75 18.82
N ASP A 9 -22.65 31.26 19.57
CA ASP A 9 -22.47 31.57 20.99
C ASP A 9 -22.14 30.29 21.78
N VAL A 10 -22.80 29.16 21.48
CA VAL A 10 -22.45 27.85 22.07
C VAL A 10 -21.05 27.40 21.64
N ALA A 11 -20.69 27.57 20.37
CA ALA A 11 -19.35 27.25 19.86
C ALA A 11 -18.24 28.14 20.46
N SER A 12 -18.58 29.30 21.02
CA SER A 12 -17.66 30.21 21.72
C SER A 12 -17.40 29.80 23.18
N ASN A 13 -18.17 28.86 23.74
CA ASN A 13 -18.05 28.47 25.14
C ASN A 13 -16.65 27.94 25.47
N PRO A 14 -15.99 28.36 26.57
CA PRO A 14 -14.63 27.92 26.89
C PRO A 14 -14.50 26.40 27.02
N GLU A 15 -15.55 25.71 27.50
CA GLU A 15 -15.55 24.25 27.66
C GLU A 15 -15.70 23.55 26.30
N TYR A 16 -14.70 22.72 25.95
CA TYR A 16 -14.69 21.99 24.69
C TYR A 16 -15.93 21.13 24.49
N TYR A 17 -16.35 20.39 25.52
CA TYR A 17 -17.51 19.50 25.45
C TYR A 17 -18.80 20.23 25.03
N ILE A 18 -18.99 21.46 25.49
CA ILE A 18 -20.15 22.28 25.12
C ILE A 18 -20.00 22.78 23.68
N ALA A 19 -18.83 23.30 23.32
CA ALA A 19 -18.56 23.79 21.97
C ALA A 19 -18.71 22.68 20.91
N SER A 20 -18.19 21.48 21.19
CA SER A 20 -18.18 20.35 20.25
C SER A 20 -19.57 19.81 19.93
N MET A 21 -20.59 20.07 20.78
CA MET A 21 -21.98 19.70 20.47
C MET A 21 -22.50 20.38 19.20
N THR A 22 -21.89 21.50 18.79
CA THR A 22 -22.28 22.24 17.59
C THR A 22 -21.61 21.74 16.31
N PHE A 23 -20.55 20.93 16.40
CA PHE A 23 -19.72 20.59 15.23
C PHE A 23 -20.50 19.79 14.18
N SER A 24 -21.31 18.82 14.61
CA SER A 24 -22.18 18.07 13.69
C SER A 24 -23.19 18.95 12.97
N PHE A 25 -23.65 20.04 13.59
CA PHE A 25 -24.52 21.00 12.92
C PHE A 25 -23.76 21.75 11.81
N TRP A 26 -22.55 22.24 12.10
CA TRP A 26 -21.74 22.98 11.14
C TRP A 26 -21.33 22.13 9.94
N HIS A 27 -21.01 20.86 10.17
CA HIS A 27 -20.76 19.89 9.12
C HIS A 27 -22.01 19.69 8.23
N ASN A 28 -23.15 19.35 8.84
CA ASN A 28 -24.39 19.15 8.07
C ASN A 28 -24.81 20.41 7.30
N LEU A 29 -24.66 21.60 7.89
CA LEU A 29 -24.95 22.85 7.21
C LEU A 29 -24.03 23.03 5.99
N GLN A 30 -22.74 22.76 6.13
CA GLN A 30 -21.78 22.82 5.03
C GLN A 30 -22.13 21.84 3.90
N VAL A 31 -22.48 20.60 4.23
CA VAL A 31 -22.90 19.58 3.27
C VAL A 31 -24.11 20.08 2.48
N ASN A 32 -25.15 20.58 3.16
CA ASN A 32 -26.34 21.14 2.51
C ASN A 32 -26.06 22.39 1.65
N LEU A 33 -25.00 23.15 1.97
CA LEU A 33 -24.61 24.33 1.21
C LEU A 33 -23.76 24.00 -0.02
N THR A 34 -23.01 22.90 0.01
CA THR A 34 -21.99 22.60 -1.00
C THR A 34 -22.36 21.44 -1.92
N GLU A 35 -23.14 20.46 -1.45
CA GLU A 35 -23.52 19.29 -2.25
C GLU A 35 -24.52 19.63 -3.35
N ARG A 36 -24.27 19.08 -4.55
CA ARG A 36 -25.11 19.29 -5.73
C ARG A 36 -26.55 18.77 -5.55
N ASP A 37 -26.70 17.66 -4.82
CA ASP A 37 -28.00 17.01 -4.60
C ASP A 37 -28.97 17.92 -3.82
N SER A 38 -28.45 18.85 -3.02
CA SER A 38 -29.23 19.84 -2.27
C SER A 38 -29.91 20.89 -3.16
N TYR A 39 -29.57 20.94 -4.45
CA TYR A 39 -30.05 21.94 -5.41
C TYR A 39 -30.81 21.36 -6.61
N LEU A 40 -31.08 20.05 -6.65
CA LEU A 40 -31.75 19.38 -7.78
C LEU A 40 -33.12 19.99 -8.13
N SER A 41 -33.78 20.66 -7.18
CA SER A 41 -35.05 21.36 -7.39
C SER A 41 -34.94 22.65 -8.22
N CYS A 42 -33.74 23.19 -8.42
CA CYS A 42 -33.51 24.46 -9.12
C CYS A 42 -33.45 24.32 -10.66
N GLY A 43 -33.51 23.10 -11.19
CA GLY A 43 -33.56 22.84 -12.63
C GLY A 43 -32.20 23.04 -13.32
N ASP A 44 -32.00 24.20 -13.94
CA ASP A 44 -30.83 24.51 -14.79
C ASP A 44 -29.55 24.81 -13.98
N GLU A 45 -28.38 24.49 -14.54
CA GLU A 45 -27.05 24.66 -13.93
C GLU A 45 -26.77 26.10 -13.50
N ALA A 46 -27.14 27.08 -14.33
CA ALA A 46 -26.97 28.49 -13.99
C ALA A 46 -27.80 28.91 -12.76
N SER A 47 -28.98 28.31 -12.59
CA SER A 47 -29.86 28.57 -11.45
C SER A 47 -29.36 27.88 -10.18
N ILE A 48 -28.84 26.66 -10.32
CA ILE A 48 -28.18 25.91 -9.23
C ILE A 48 -27.00 26.71 -8.67
N GLU A 49 -26.10 27.17 -9.54
CA GLU A 49 -24.90 27.89 -9.12
C GLU A 49 -25.24 29.28 -8.54
N ALA A 50 -26.25 29.98 -9.09
CA ALA A 50 -26.72 31.25 -8.53
C ALA A 50 -27.31 31.09 -7.11
N GLU A 51 -28.15 30.06 -6.91
CA GLU A 51 -28.75 29.80 -5.59
C GLU A 51 -27.71 29.32 -4.57
N ARG A 52 -26.76 28.48 -5.00
CA ARG A 52 -25.63 28.06 -4.18
C ARG A 52 -24.81 29.26 -3.72
N ASN A 53 -24.39 30.14 -4.64
CA ASN A 53 -23.63 31.34 -4.30
C ASN A 53 -24.41 32.28 -3.36
N ARG A 54 -25.72 32.44 -3.58
CA ARG A 54 -26.59 33.22 -2.69
C ARG A 54 -26.59 32.67 -1.26
N ARG A 55 -26.72 31.35 -1.10
CA ARG A 55 -26.74 30.71 0.23
C ARG A 55 -25.38 30.78 0.91
N LEU A 56 -24.30 30.48 0.19
CA LEU A 56 -22.93 30.61 0.70
C LEU A 56 -22.67 32.03 1.22
N GLN A 57 -23.10 33.05 0.49
CA GLN A 57 -22.94 34.45 0.90
C GLN A 57 -23.69 34.79 2.20
N ILE A 58 -24.86 34.19 2.45
CA ILE A 58 -25.64 34.40 3.67
C ILE A 58 -24.93 33.85 4.91
N PHE A 59 -24.30 32.68 4.79
CA PHE A 59 -23.65 32.01 5.93
C PHE A 59 -22.15 32.32 6.06
N ARG A 60 -21.57 33.06 5.10
CA ARG A 60 -20.15 33.41 5.08
C ARG A 60 -19.65 33.99 6.40
N SER A 61 -20.29 35.04 6.91
CA SER A 61 -19.88 35.68 8.18
C SER A 61 -19.98 34.76 9.40
N SER A 62 -20.89 33.78 9.35
CA SER A 62 -21.04 32.77 10.41
C SER A 62 -19.86 31.80 10.42
N TYR A 63 -19.41 31.33 9.24
CA TYR A 63 -18.23 30.47 9.13
C TYR A 63 -16.92 31.23 9.38
N GLU A 64 -16.82 32.52 9.02
CA GLU A 64 -15.68 33.36 9.38
C GLU A 64 -15.56 33.51 10.91
N SER A 65 -16.69 33.74 11.60
CA SER A 65 -16.74 33.76 13.07
C SER A 65 -16.41 32.41 13.69
N LEU A 66 -16.95 31.31 13.13
CA LEU A 66 -16.66 29.96 13.62
C LEU A 66 -15.16 29.66 13.55
N LEU A 67 -14.52 29.99 12.42
CA LEU A 67 -13.10 29.75 12.19
C LEU A 67 -12.22 30.48 13.22
N SER A 68 -12.54 31.74 13.55
CA SER A 68 -11.78 32.49 14.57
C SER A 68 -11.91 31.87 15.97
N LEU A 69 -13.12 31.42 16.34
CA LEU A 69 -13.44 30.81 17.63
C LEU A 69 -12.79 29.44 17.83
N VAL A 70 -12.86 28.55 16.83
CA VAL A 70 -12.33 27.19 16.97
C VAL A 70 -10.80 27.16 16.89
N SER A 71 -10.18 28.11 16.19
CA SER A 71 -8.73 28.12 15.99
C SER A 71 -7.91 28.28 17.28
N PHE A 72 -8.44 28.89 18.35
CA PHE A 72 -7.73 28.95 19.63
C PHE A 72 -7.73 27.59 20.37
N ARG A 73 -8.69 26.70 20.09
CA ARG A 73 -8.87 25.44 20.83
C ARG A 73 -7.83 24.37 20.52
N VAL A 74 -7.08 24.55 19.42
CA VAL A 74 -5.98 23.65 19.04
C VAL A 74 -4.65 24.07 19.67
N GLN A 75 -4.62 25.17 20.42
CA GLN A 75 -3.44 25.64 21.13
C GLN A 75 -3.06 24.68 22.26
N TYR A 76 -1.77 24.37 22.37
CA TYR A 76 -1.27 23.58 23.47
C TYR A 76 -1.56 24.26 24.83
N PRO A 77 -1.93 23.49 25.86
CA PRO A 77 -2.14 24.03 27.20
C PRO A 77 -0.81 24.46 27.83
N HIS A 78 -0.88 25.31 28.86
CA HIS A 78 0.31 25.93 29.43
C HIS A 78 1.31 24.92 30.02
N ASP A 79 0.81 23.84 30.64
CA ASP A 79 1.61 22.78 31.27
C ASP A 79 1.89 21.59 30.34
N SER A 80 2.29 21.87 29.09
CA SER A 80 2.41 20.85 28.03
C SER A 80 3.36 19.67 28.34
N GLU A 81 4.30 19.88 29.26
CA GLU A 81 5.32 18.90 29.65
C GLU A 81 4.80 17.88 30.67
N ASN A 82 3.80 18.23 31.49
CA ASN A 82 3.29 17.41 32.61
C ASN A 82 1.86 16.88 32.39
N ILE A 83 1.32 16.99 31.18
CA ILE A 83 -0.03 16.49 30.85
C ILE A 83 -0.09 14.96 31.00
N SER A 84 -1.18 14.44 31.60
CA SER A 84 -1.42 13.00 31.69
C SER A 84 -1.55 12.35 30.30
N ARG A 85 -1.38 11.02 30.21
CA ARG A 85 -1.56 10.30 28.94
C ARG A 85 -2.99 10.39 28.40
N GLU A 86 -3.97 10.51 29.29
CA GLU A 86 -5.40 10.61 28.95
C GLU A 86 -5.72 11.99 28.39
N ASP A 87 -5.31 13.06 29.08
CA ASP A 87 -5.50 14.44 28.62
C ASP A 87 -4.78 14.71 27.29
N ARG A 88 -3.59 14.10 27.06
CA ARG A 88 -2.90 14.16 25.76
C ARG A 88 -3.74 13.53 24.64
N ARG A 89 -4.43 12.42 24.92
CA ARG A 89 -5.29 11.73 23.95
C ARG A 89 -6.54 12.56 23.67
N GLU A 90 -7.15 13.12 24.71
CA GLU A 90 -8.31 14.01 24.59
C GLU A 90 -7.96 15.25 23.78
N PHE A 91 -6.86 15.92 24.09
CA PHE A 91 -6.38 17.07 23.31
C PHE A 91 -6.14 16.73 21.85
N LYS A 92 -5.56 15.56 21.55
CA LYS A 92 -5.38 15.09 20.17
C LYS A 92 -6.73 14.91 19.46
N GLN A 93 -7.74 14.37 20.14
CA GLN A 93 -9.08 14.21 19.60
C GLN A 93 -9.75 15.57 19.35
N THR A 94 -9.61 16.52 20.27
CA THR A 94 -10.05 17.92 20.10
C THR A 94 -9.43 18.55 18.86
N ARG A 95 -8.13 18.37 18.65
CA ARG A 95 -7.45 18.90 17.46
C ARG A 95 -8.02 18.32 16.16
N TYR A 96 -8.29 17.02 16.11
CA TYR A 96 -8.91 16.40 14.93
C TYR A 96 -10.34 16.91 14.68
N ALA A 97 -11.17 16.98 15.72
CA ALA A 97 -12.53 17.50 15.59
C ALA A 97 -12.55 18.96 15.10
N VAL A 98 -11.62 19.79 15.60
CA VAL A 98 -11.48 21.18 15.11
C VAL A 98 -10.95 21.22 13.68
N ALA A 99 -10.00 20.34 13.31
CA ALA A 99 -9.50 20.26 11.94
C ALA A 99 -10.63 19.94 10.93
N ASP A 100 -11.55 19.04 11.29
CA ASP A 100 -12.73 18.72 10.46
C ASP A 100 -13.63 19.96 10.29
N VAL A 101 -13.88 20.72 11.37
CA VAL A 101 -14.65 21.97 11.30
C VAL A 101 -13.95 23.04 10.44
N LEU A 102 -12.61 23.12 10.49
CA LEU A 102 -11.84 24.04 9.65
C LEU A 102 -11.92 23.66 8.16
N ILE A 103 -11.90 22.36 7.86
CA ILE A 103 -12.10 21.82 6.52
C ILE A 103 -13.52 22.17 6.02
N ASP A 104 -14.53 21.95 6.84
CA ASP A 104 -15.91 22.32 6.50
C ASP A 104 -16.02 23.83 6.23
N ALA A 105 -15.43 24.67 7.09
CA ALA A 105 -15.39 26.11 6.88
C ALA A 105 -14.65 26.50 5.60
N ALA A 106 -13.53 25.85 5.26
CA ALA A 106 -12.79 26.09 4.03
C ALA A 106 -13.62 25.78 2.78
N SER A 107 -14.46 24.76 2.82
CA SER A 107 -15.35 24.41 1.70
C SER A 107 -16.45 25.46 1.45
N VAL A 108 -16.89 26.18 2.49
CA VAL A 108 -17.93 27.23 2.40
C VAL A 108 -17.31 28.59 2.04
N LEU A 109 -16.19 28.95 2.66
CA LEU A 109 -15.53 30.25 2.48
C LEU A 109 -14.65 30.31 1.23
N GLY A 110 -14.16 29.15 0.77
CA GLY A 110 -13.12 29.00 -0.23
C GLY A 110 -11.72 29.03 0.39
N GLY A 111 -10.82 28.19 -0.14
CA GLY A 111 -9.48 28.00 0.42
C GLY A 111 -8.64 29.28 0.53
N GLU A 112 -8.67 30.15 -0.47
CA GLU A 112 -7.91 31.41 -0.48
C GLU A 112 -8.31 32.36 0.66
N VAL A 113 -9.61 32.51 0.88
CA VAL A 113 -10.16 33.37 1.94
C VAL A 113 -9.80 32.81 3.30
N THR A 114 -10.01 31.51 3.48
CA THR A 114 -9.69 30.79 4.73
C THR A 114 -8.20 30.89 5.05
N LEU A 115 -7.34 30.69 4.06
CA LEU A 115 -5.89 30.82 4.22
C LEU A 115 -5.50 32.23 4.63
N LYS A 116 -6.08 33.26 4.01
CA LYS A 116 -5.82 34.65 4.36
C LYS A 116 -6.20 34.97 5.80
N ILE A 117 -7.37 34.51 6.27
CA ILE A 117 -7.81 34.72 7.66
C ILE A 117 -6.83 34.05 8.64
N LEU A 118 -6.48 32.78 8.39
CA LEU A 118 -5.54 32.05 9.24
C LEU A 118 -4.13 32.62 9.22
N TYR A 119 -3.68 33.14 8.07
CA TYR A 119 -2.38 33.79 7.94
C TYR A 119 -2.32 35.11 8.71
N MET A 120 -3.36 35.95 8.65
CA MET A 120 -3.42 37.17 9.45
C MET A 120 -3.31 36.85 10.94
N LYS A 121 -4.02 35.80 11.40
CA LYS A 121 -3.91 35.31 12.78
C LYS A 121 -2.49 34.84 13.13
N LEU A 122 -1.84 34.08 12.23
CA LEU A 122 -0.43 33.66 12.43
C LEU A 122 0.52 34.86 12.57
N VAL A 123 0.32 35.91 11.77
CA VAL A 123 1.13 37.14 11.86
C VAL A 123 0.90 37.83 13.21
N GLU A 124 -0.35 37.98 13.63
CA GLU A 124 -0.70 38.55 14.96
C GLU A 124 -0.07 37.74 16.12
N ASP A 125 -0.18 36.41 16.06
CA ASP A 125 0.39 35.51 17.05
C ASP A 125 1.91 35.61 17.10
N THR A 126 2.59 35.65 15.94
CA THR A 126 4.06 35.77 15.91
C THR A 126 4.58 37.12 16.41
N HIS A 127 3.80 38.19 16.28
CA HIS A 127 4.16 39.51 16.81
C HIS A 127 3.91 39.64 18.32
N SER A 128 2.80 39.09 18.82
CA SER A 128 2.44 39.17 20.25
C SER A 128 3.36 38.36 21.17
N CYS A 129 4.03 37.33 20.64
CA CYS A 129 4.93 36.46 21.40
C CYS A 129 6.35 37.03 21.62
N ARG A 130 6.65 38.25 21.15
CA ARG A 130 7.96 38.93 21.32
C ARG A 130 8.00 39.86 22.54
N SER A 131 7.60 39.38 23.71
CA SER A 131 7.87 40.10 24.98
C SER A 131 9.24 39.68 25.55
N ASP A 132 9.90 40.61 26.26
CA ASP A 132 11.36 40.64 26.50
C ASP A 132 12.01 39.45 27.24
N GLU A 133 11.28 38.42 27.71
CA GLU A 133 11.90 37.33 28.51
C GLU A 133 11.57 35.88 28.10
N THR A 134 10.47 35.56 27.40
CA THR A 134 10.25 34.19 26.84
C THR A 134 9.30 34.21 25.63
N TRP A 135 9.68 33.56 24.52
CA TRP A 135 8.81 33.44 23.35
C TRP A 135 7.74 32.37 23.60
N ASP A 136 6.46 32.75 23.62
CA ASP A 136 5.36 31.79 23.66
C ASP A 136 5.12 31.18 22.27
N TRP A 137 5.54 29.94 22.05
CA TRP A 137 5.41 29.27 20.75
C TRP A 137 3.99 28.76 20.48
N ARG A 138 3.14 28.65 21.50
CA ARG A 138 1.86 27.91 21.44
C ARG A 138 0.83 28.54 20.50
N PRO A 139 0.61 29.88 20.50
CA PRO A 139 -0.34 30.51 19.56
C PRO A 139 0.10 30.36 18.11
N SER A 140 1.39 30.59 17.83
CA SER A 140 1.97 30.43 16.49
C SER A 140 1.84 28.97 15.98
N GLU A 141 2.02 27.99 16.86
CA GLU A 141 1.83 26.58 16.52
C GLU A 141 0.37 26.26 16.20
N ALA A 142 -0.57 26.78 16.99
CA ALA A 142 -2.00 26.59 16.78
C ALA A 142 -2.44 27.12 15.40
N SER A 143 -2.00 28.32 15.06
CA SER A 143 -2.30 28.95 13.77
C SER A 143 -1.70 28.18 12.59
N LEU A 144 -0.46 27.67 12.73
CA LEU A 144 0.12 26.78 11.71
C LEU A 144 -0.61 25.43 11.59
N TYR A 145 -1.07 24.85 12.69
CA TYR A 145 -1.87 23.64 12.65
C TYR A 145 -3.18 23.85 11.89
N CYS A 146 -3.85 24.99 12.08
CA CYS A 146 -5.04 25.34 11.32
C CYS A 146 -4.73 25.48 9.82
N ILE A 147 -3.62 26.16 9.46
CA ILE A 147 -3.19 26.30 8.05
C ILE A 147 -2.90 24.92 7.44
N ARG A 148 -2.28 24.01 8.20
CA ARG A 148 -2.05 22.64 7.74
C ARG A 148 -3.34 21.86 7.52
N ALA A 149 -4.31 22.01 8.42
CA ALA A 149 -5.59 21.28 8.35
C ALA A 149 -6.34 21.52 7.04
N ILE A 150 -6.28 22.75 6.52
CA ILE A 150 -6.99 23.14 5.29
C ILE A 150 -6.18 22.91 3.99
N SER A 151 -4.99 22.31 4.07
CA SER A 151 -4.06 22.19 2.94
C SER A 151 -4.67 21.58 1.66
N SER A 152 -5.63 20.65 1.79
CA SER A 152 -6.32 20.04 0.65
C SER A 152 -7.24 20.99 -0.13
N TYR A 153 -7.62 22.13 0.45
CA TYR A 153 -8.47 23.15 -0.17
C TYR A 153 -7.67 24.30 -0.79
N ILE A 154 -6.36 24.33 -0.59
CA ILE A 154 -5.49 25.39 -1.12
C ILE A 154 -5.00 25.00 -2.51
N SER A 155 -5.08 25.95 -3.43
CA SER A 155 -4.55 25.78 -4.79
C SER A 155 -3.03 25.56 -4.76
N VAL A 156 -2.54 24.60 -5.54
CA VAL A 156 -1.09 24.33 -5.67
C VAL A 156 -0.32 25.47 -6.33
N VAL A 157 -1.02 26.41 -6.97
CA VAL A 157 -0.45 27.62 -7.59
C VAL A 157 -0.77 28.91 -6.82
N GLU A 158 -1.21 28.80 -5.56
CA GLU A 158 -1.48 29.96 -4.71
C GLU A 158 -0.21 30.83 -4.60
N ALA A 159 -0.34 32.13 -4.90
CA ALA A 159 0.80 33.02 -5.09
C ALA A 159 0.81 34.23 -4.16
N GLU A 160 -0.25 34.45 -3.39
CA GLU A 160 -0.38 35.62 -2.52
C GLU A 160 0.12 35.31 -1.11
N VAL A 161 -0.45 34.30 -0.45
CA VAL A 161 -0.29 34.08 1.00
C VAL A 161 0.74 33.00 1.32
N MET A 162 0.74 31.89 0.60
CA MET A 162 1.61 30.73 0.83
C MET A 162 3.10 31.07 0.73
N PRO A 163 3.58 31.91 -0.23
CA PRO A 163 4.97 32.37 -0.21
C PRO A 163 5.35 33.08 1.08
N GLN A 164 4.43 33.86 1.66
CA GLN A 164 4.66 34.61 2.89
C GLN A 164 4.69 33.67 4.11
N VAL A 165 3.79 32.67 4.15
CA VAL A 165 3.81 31.63 5.17
C VAL A 165 5.15 30.87 5.13
N MET A 166 5.60 30.44 3.96
CA MET A 166 6.88 29.73 3.82
C MET A 166 8.08 30.60 4.21
N ALA A 167 8.05 31.90 3.94
CA ALA A 167 9.09 32.86 4.36
C ALA A 167 9.10 33.15 5.88
N LEU A 168 8.01 32.81 6.58
CA LEU A 168 7.90 32.97 8.03
C LEU A 168 8.47 31.76 8.79
N LEU A 169 8.37 30.55 8.23
CA LEU A 169 8.79 29.30 8.90
C LEU A 169 10.21 29.33 9.47
N PRO A 170 11.25 29.81 8.75
CA PRO A 170 12.62 29.84 9.28
C PRO A 170 12.81 30.80 10.47
N LYS A 171 11.87 31.73 10.69
CA LYS A 171 11.94 32.76 11.74
C LYS A 171 11.31 32.32 13.05
N LEU A 172 10.67 31.15 13.07
CA LEU A 172 9.98 30.59 14.23
C LEU A 172 10.97 29.92 15.19
N PRO A 173 10.66 29.89 16.51
CA PRO A 173 11.54 29.27 17.49
C PRO A 173 11.65 27.75 17.29
N LEU A 174 12.82 27.20 17.62
CA LEU A 174 13.14 25.78 17.45
C LEU A 174 12.57 24.87 18.55
N GLN A 175 11.37 25.17 19.05
CA GLN A 175 10.69 24.32 20.02
C GLN A 175 10.24 23.01 19.35
N PRO A 176 10.49 21.82 19.94
CA PRO A 176 10.19 20.53 19.28
C PRO A 176 8.75 20.34 18.79
N GLN A 177 7.75 20.74 19.59
CA GLN A 177 6.33 20.63 19.21
C GLN A 177 5.97 21.56 18.04
N LEU A 178 6.49 22.79 18.05
CA LEU A 178 6.31 23.72 16.93
C LEU A 178 7.03 23.20 15.69
N LEU A 179 8.27 22.75 15.81
CA LEU A 179 9.04 22.17 14.72
C LEU A 179 8.34 20.96 14.09
N GLN A 180 7.72 20.10 14.89
CA GLN A 180 6.89 19.01 14.39
C GLN A 180 5.76 19.53 13.49
N THR A 181 5.02 20.54 13.94
CA THR A 181 3.93 21.13 13.16
C THR A 181 4.43 21.86 11.93
N VAL A 182 5.57 22.54 11.99
CA VAL A 182 6.25 23.16 10.84
C VAL A 182 6.62 22.09 9.80
N CYS A 183 7.26 21.00 10.20
CA CYS A 183 7.62 19.89 9.30
C CYS A 183 6.39 19.29 8.63
N LEU A 184 5.33 19.00 9.39
CA LEU A 184 4.08 18.46 8.84
C LEU A 184 3.38 19.46 7.91
N THR A 185 3.49 20.76 8.17
CA THR A 185 2.94 21.82 7.30
C THR A 185 3.70 21.86 5.98
N ILE A 186 5.03 21.86 6.03
CA ILE A 186 5.89 21.74 4.85
C ILE A 186 5.50 20.53 4.00
N GLY A 187 5.37 19.35 4.63
CA GLY A 187 4.97 18.12 3.95
C GLY A 187 3.59 18.23 3.29
N ALA A 188 2.61 18.84 3.95
CA ALA A 188 1.26 19.04 3.42
C ALA A 188 1.22 19.96 2.18
N TYR A 189 2.18 20.89 2.06
CA TYR A 189 2.31 21.82 0.94
C TYR A 189 3.44 21.45 -0.04
N SER A 190 3.89 20.19 -0.04
CA SER A 190 4.90 19.65 -0.97
C SER A 190 4.50 19.83 -2.45
N LYS A 191 3.24 19.56 -2.81
CA LYS A 191 2.70 19.84 -4.17
C LYS A 191 2.79 21.30 -4.57
N TRP A 192 2.63 22.22 -3.62
CA TRP A 192 2.77 23.65 -3.86
C TRP A 192 4.23 24.04 -4.12
N LEU A 193 5.19 23.42 -3.40
CA LEU A 193 6.63 23.60 -3.66
C LEU A 193 7.02 23.18 -5.08
N ASP A 194 6.35 22.15 -5.62
CA ASP A 194 6.54 21.72 -7.01
C ASP A 194 5.81 22.60 -8.03
N ALA A 195 4.55 22.97 -7.81
CA ALA A 195 3.78 23.70 -8.82
C ALA A 195 4.06 25.22 -8.85
N SER A 196 4.38 25.84 -7.72
CA SER A 196 4.51 27.29 -7.60
C SER A 196 5.86 27.82 -8.09
N PRO A 197 5.91 28.94 -8.85
CA PRO A 197 7.16 29.62 -9.20
C PRO A 197 7.97 30.04 -7.97
N ASN A 198 7.29 30.35 -6.86
CA ASN A 198 7.92 30.75 -5.60
C ASN A 198 8.38 29.56 -4.74
N GLY A 199 8.11 28.32 -5.16
CA GLY A 199 8.47 27.11 -4.39
C GLY A 199 9.96 26.80 -4.42
N LEU A 200 10.58 26.81 -5.62
CA LEU A 200 11.99 26.42 -5.80
C LEU A 200 12.98 27.27 -4.97
N PRO A 201 12.86 28.61 -4.88
CA PRO A 201 13.77 29.43 -4.07
C PRO A 201 13.70 29.12 -2.57
N VAL A 202 12.58 28.60 -2.07
CA VAL A 202 12.36 28.32 -0.64
C VAL A 202 12.82 26.91 -0.26
N LEU A 203 13.00 26.02 -1.24
CA LEU A 203 13.35 24.62 -1.03
C LEU A 203 14.61 24.40 -0.18
N PRO A 204 15.73 25.14 -0.34
CA PRO A 204 16.91 24.98 0.51
C PRO A 204 16.61 25.27 1.99
N SER A 205 15.93 26.38 2.28
CA SER A 205 15.55 26.76 3.65
C SER A 205 14.58 25.74 4.28
N VAL A 206 13.67 25.20 3.47
CA VAL A 206 12.76 24.13 3.91
C VAL A 206 13.54 22.86 4.27
N ILE A 207 14.52 22.45 3.45
CA ILE A 207 15.36 21.29 3.74
C ILE A 207 16.15 21.51 5.03
N GLU A 208 16.73 22.70 5.25
CA GLU A 208 17.43 23.04 6.51
C GLU A 208 16.53 22.92 7.75
N ILE A 209 15.27 23.35 7.65
CA ILE A 209 14.28 23.19 8.72
C ILE A 209 14.01 21.70 8.99
N LEU A 210 13.81 20.90 7.94
CA LEU A 210 13.60 19.46 8.09
C LEU A 210 14.79 18.80 8.76
N MET A 211 16.03 19.17 8.37
CA MET A 211 17.24 18.69 9.02
C MET A 211 17.31 19.06 10.50
N SER A 212 16.86 20.26 10.87
CA SER A 212 16.77 20.68 12.27
C SER A 212 15.71 19.86 13.04
N GLY A 213 14.57 19.58 12.40
CA GLY A 213 13.52 18.72 12.94
C GLY A 213 13.99 17.29 13.21
N MET A 214 14.80 16.71 12.31
CA MET A 214 15.39 15.38 12.47
C MET A 214 16.29 15.24 13.71
N SER A 215 16.88 16.34 14.18
CA SER A 215 17.75 16.36 15.38
C SER A 215 17.03 16.72 16.68
N ALA A 216 15.82 17.30 16.62
CA ALA A 216 15.20 17.95 17.79
C ALA A 216 14.55 16.96 18.77
N SER A 217 13.61 16.13 18.32
CA SER A 217 12.91 15.09 19.10
C SER A 217 12.51 13.91 18.21
N GLU A 218 12.15 12.76 18.78
CA GLU A 218 11.63 11.62 18.00
C GLU A 218 10.37 12.00 17.22
N ASP A 219 9.42 12.67 17.87
CA ASP A 219 8.18 13.14 17.25
C ASP A 219 8.39 14.11 16.08
N SER A 220 9.38 15.01 16.20
CA SER A 220 9.73 15.96 15.13
C SER A 220 10.58 15.31 14.05
N ALA A 221 11.42 14.32 14.38
CA ALA A 221 12.16 13.53 13.41
C ALA A 221 11.24 12.69 12.52
N ALA A 222 10.22 12.06 13.10
CA ALA A 222 9.19 11.33 12.35
C ALA A 222 8.43 12.25 11.39
N ALA A 223 8.03 13.44 11.86
CA ALA A 223 7.38 14.45 11.03
C ALA A 223 8.29 14.96 9.90
N ALA A 224 9.56 15.20 10.19
CA ALA A 224 10.54 15.68 9.23
C ALA A 224 10.85 14.63 8.15
N ALA A 225 11.00 13.35 8.52
CA ALA A 225 11.19 12.25 7.57
C ALA A 225 9.98 12.09 6.64
N LEU A 226 8.76 12.15 7.20
CA LEU A 226 7.53 12.07 6.40
C LEU A 226 7.42 13.23 5.42
N ALA A 227 7.70 14.47 5.87
CA ALA A 227 7.69 15.65 5.02
C ALA A 227 8.76 15.60 3.94
N PHE A 228 9.98 15.15 4.28
CA PHE A 228 11.06 14.93 3.33
C PHE A 228 10.66 13.94 2.24
N ARG A 229 9.96 12.86 2.59
CA ARG A 229 9.41 11.91 1.62
C ARG A 229 8.40 12.56 0.69
N HIS A 230 7.46 13.35 1.21
CA HIS A 230 6.48 14.06 0.37
C HIS A 230 7.15 15.04 -0.59
N ILE A 231 8.14 15.81 -0.13
CA ILE A 231 8.92 16.71 -0.98
C ILE A 231 9.65 15.93 -2.08
N CYS A 232 10.28 14.80 -1.74
CA CYS A 232 10.98 13.99 -2.74
C CYS A 232 10.03 13.37 -3.78
N ASP A 233 8.83 12.94 -3.37
CA ASP A 233 7.81 12.40 -4.29
C ASP A 233 7.32 13.48 -5.27
N ASP A 234 6.91 14.64 -4.74
CA ASP A 234 6.31 15.71 -5.55
C ASP A 234 7.36 16.52 -6.33
N CYS A 235 8.52 16.83 -5.74
CA CYS A 235 9.58 17.67 -6.36
C CYS A 235 10.70 16.86 -7.03
N ARG A 236 10.53 15.55 -7.30
CA ARG A 236 11.58 14.64 -7.80
C ARG A 236 12.39 15.18 -8.99
N GLN A 237 11.72 15.79 -9.97
CA GLN A 237 12.37 16.36 -11.16
C GLN A 237 13.33 17.50 -10.80
N LYS A 238 12.90 18.39 -9.91
CA LYS A 238 13.67 19.56 -9.46
C LYS A 238 14.84 19.16 -8.57
N LEU A 239 14.70 18.05 -7.85
CA LEU A 239 15.69 17.54 -6.90
C LEU A 239 16.82 16.73 -7.55
N CYS A 240 16.70 16.36 -8.83
CA CYS A 240 17.75 15.62 -9.56
C CYS A 240 19.11 16.34 -9.56
N GLY A 241 19.14 17.67 -9.45
CA GLY A 241 20.38 18.46 -9.36
C GLY A 241 21.04 18.53 -7.97
N SER A 242 20.37 18.01 -6.92
CA SER A 242 20.81 18.14 -5.52
C SER A 242 21.04 16.80 -4.82
N LEU A 243 21.26 15.72 -5.60
CA LEU A 243 21.41 14.35 -5.08
C LEU A 243 22.46 14.21 -3.99
N ASP A 244 23.64 14.84 -4.14
CA ASP A 244 24.73 14.71 -3.17
C ASP A 244 24.31 15.19 -1.76
N GLY A 245 23.52 16.26 -1.69
CA GLY A 245 22.93 16.76 -0.44
C GLY A 245 21.94 15.77 0.15
N LEU A 246 21.07 15.19 -0.68
CA LEU A 246 20.08 14.20 -0.24
C LEU A 246 20.72 12.90 0.26
N PHE A 247 21.78 12.44 -0.41
CA PHE A 247 22.58 11.29 0.05
C PHE A 247 23.31 11.60 1.34
N HIS A 248 23.86 12.81 1.51
CA HIS A 248 24.47 13.20 2.78
C HIS A 248 23.49 13.10 3.95
N ILE A 249 22.25 13.55 3.76
CA ILE A 249 21.17 13.43 4.74
C ILE A 249 20.90 11.96 5.08
N TYR A 250 20.78 11.11 4.07
CA TYR A 250 20.54 9.68 4.23
C TYR A 250 21.68 8.94 4.93
N HIS A 251 22.93 9.17 4.52
CA HIS A 251 24.10 8.56 5.16
C HIS A 251 24.16 8.92 6.65
N ARG A 252 23.92 10.19 6.97
CA ARG A 252 23.88 10.68 8.35
C ARG A 252 22.75 10.03 9.16
N ALA A 253 21.58 9.81 8.55
CA ALA A 253 20.46 9.09 9.17
C ALA A 253 20.75 7.60 9.40
N VAL A 254 21.32 6.91 8.41
CA VAL A 254 21.55 5.46 8.46
C VAL A 254 22.72 5.08 9.35
N SER A 255 23.80 5.86 9.32
CA SER A 255 25.00 5.59 10.14
C SER A 255 24.80 5.93 11.62
N GLY A 256 23.69 6.56 12.01
CA GLY A 256 23.45 7.06 13.37
C GLY A 256 24.40 8.19 13.79
N GLN A 257 25.29 8.61 12.89
CA GLN A 257 26.23 9.70 13.10
C GLN A 257 25.50 11.00 12.78
N GLY A 258 25.45 11.95 13.72
CA GLY A 258 24.89 13.27 13.44
C GLY A 258 23.74 13.73 14.35
N GLY A 259 23.41 12.95 15.38
CA GLY A 259 22.46 13.34 16.42
C GLY A 259 20.99 13.30 15.99
N TYR A 260 20.67 12.62 14.88
CA TYR A 260 19.28 12.40 14.49
C TYR A 260 18.60 11.39 15.40
N LYS A 261 17.38 11.72 15.83
CA LYS A 261 16.59 10.92 16.75
C LYS A 261 15.64 10.00 15.98
N PHE A 262 16.18 9.29 15.00
CA PHE A 262 15.39 8.43 14.11
C PHE A 262 15.11 7.06 14.71
N SER A 263 13.87 6.59 14.53
CA SER A 263 13.57 5.17 14.59
C SER A 263 13.99 4.45 13.30
N ALA A 264 14.14 3.13 13.37
CA ALA A 264 14.46 2.33 12.18
C ALA A 264 13.36 2.43 11.11
N GLU A 265 12.09 2.58 11.50
CA GLU A 265 10.95 2.75 10.61
C GLU A 265 11.02 4.08 9.85
N GLU A 266 11.41 5.17 10.51
CA GLU A 266 11.56 6.49 9.87
C GLU A 266 12.68 6.52 8.83
N SER A 267 13.75 5.76 9.06
CA SER A 267 14.83 5.62 8.08
C SER A 267 14.35 5.02 6.74
N LEU A 268 13.25 4.24 6.76
CA LEU A 268 12.64 3.70 5.56
C LEU A 268 11.99 4.80 4.70
N TYR A 269 11.45 5.86 5.30
CA TYR A 269 10.90 6.99 4.54
C TYR A 269 11.98 7.73 3.75
N LEU A 270 13.21 7.84 4.27
CA LEU A 270 14.33 8.44 3.56
C LEU A 270 14.79 7.58 2.38
N VAL A 271 14.81 6.26 2.57
CA VAL A 271 15.08 5.30 1.50
C VAL A 271 14.04 5.40 0.40
N GLU A 272 12.75 5.43 0.77
CA GLU A 272 11.63 5.58 -0.17
C GLU A 272 11.71 6.92 -0.91
N ALA A 273 12.04 8.00 -0.20
CA ALA A 273 12.21 9.33 -0.77
C ALA A 273 13.30 9.36 -1.85
N LEU A 274 14.49 8.83 -1.53
CA LEU A 274 15.61 8.80 -2.47
C LEU A 274 15.35 7.89 -3.66
N SER A 275 14.71 6.73 -3.45
CA SER A 275 14.39 5.82 -4.56
C SER A 275 13.48 6.50 -5.58
N MET A 276 12.51 7.31 -5.16
CA MET A 276 11.64 8.09 -6.06
C MET A 276 12.44 9.08 -6.91
N VAL A 277 13.36 9.85 -6.31
CA VAL A 277 14.21 10.78 -7.08
C VAL A 277 15.11 10.05 -8.07
N ILE A 278 15.65 8.89 -7.68
CA ILE A 278 16.51 8.07 -8.55
C ILE A 278 15.75 7.59 -9.80
N THR A 279 14.44 7.32 -9.70
CA THR A 279 13.65 6.88 -10.88
C THR A 279 13.57 7.91 -12.00
N GLU A 280 13.83 9.18 -11.72
CA GLU A 280 13.82 10.26 -12.73
C GLU A 280 15.21 10.53 -13.34
N LEU A 281 16.25 9.85 -12.86
CA LEU A 281 17.61 10.03 -13.37
C LEU A 281 17.84 9.27 -14.69
N PRO A 282 18.72 9.79 -15.57
CA PRO A 282 19.23 9.01 -16.70
C PRO A 282 19.87 7.69 -16.22
N PRO A 283 19.80 6.60 -16.99
CA PRO A 283 20.16 5.25 -16.55
C PRO A 283 21.59 5.13 -15.99
N GLU A 284 22.55 5.87 -16.58
CA GLU A 284 23.94 5.90 -16.12
C GLU A 284 24.10 6.51 -14.72
N ASN A 285 23.34 7.57 -14.43
CA ASN A 285 23.36 8.24 -13.12
C ASN A 285 22.50 7.48 -12.10
N ALA A 286 21.38 6.89 -12.55
CA ALA A 286 20.52 6.06 -11.72
C ALA A 286 21.26 4.86 -11.14
N LYS A 287 22.13 4.20 -11.93
CA LYS A 287 22.96 3.09 -11.46
C LYS A 287 23.87 3.52 -10.30
N LYS A 288 24.64 4.59 -10.47
CA LYS A 288 25.56 5.10 -9.43
C LYS A 288 24.81 5.53 -8.17
N ALA A 289 23.69 6.20 -8.33
CA ALA A 289 22.85 6.63 -7.22
C ALA A 289 22.24 5.44 -6.47
N LEU A 290 21.81 4.40 -7.18
CA LEU A 290 21.30 3.17 -6.58
C LEU A 290 22.40 2.41 -5.80
N GLU A 291 23.61 2.33 -6.36
CA GLU A 291 24.78 1.78 -5.65
C GLU A 291 25.06 2.56 -4.35
N ALA A 292 25.04 3.89 -4.40
CA ALA A 292 25.22 4.74 -3.23
C ALA A 292 24.11 4.59 -2.18
N LEU A 293 22.86 4.34 -2.60
CA LEU A 293 21.72 4.09 -1.71
C LEU A 293 21.86 2.74 -0.98
N CYS A 294 22.31 1.71 -1.71
CA CYS A 294 22.46 0.35 -1.21
C CYS A 294 23.70 0.16 -0.32
N LEU A 295 24.80 0.86 -0.58
CA LEU A 295 26.09 0.62 0.10
C LEU A 295 26.01 0.72 1.64
N PRO A 296 25.39 1.75 2.25
CA PRO A 296 25.26 1.85 3.72
C PRO A 296 24.45 0.72 4.34
N VAL A 297 23.65 0.02 3.54
CA VAL A 297 22.83 -1.11 3.96
C VAL A 297 23.58 -2.42 3.73
N ALA A 298 24.32 -2.53 2.62
CA ALA A 298 25.06 -3.72 2.23
C ALA A 298 26.35 -3.92 3.04
N THR A 299 27.08 -2.85 3.38
CA THR A 299 28.37 -2.95 4.08
C THR A 299 28.22 -3.60 5.47
N PRO A 300 27.27 -3.20 6.35
CA PRO A 300 27.07 -3.87 7.63
C PRO A 300 26.65 -5.33 7.48
N LEU A 301 25.85 -5.66 6.46
CA LEU A 301 25.46 -7.04 6.17
C LEU A 301 26.66 -7.88 5.73
N GLN A 302 27.53 -7.34 4.87
CA GLN A 302 28.77 -8.01 4.45
C GLN A 302 29.73 -8.22 5.62
N GLU A 303 29.90 -7.23 6.50
CA GLU A 303 30.71 -7.34 7.71
C GLU A 303 30.19 -8.44 8.65
N LEU A 304 28.86 -8.51 8.85
CA LEU A 304 28.22 -9.56 9.64
C LEU A 304 28.38 -10.96 9.03
N ILE A 305 28.25 -11.09 7.71
CA ILE A 305 28.45 -12.35 6.99
C ILE A 305 29.91 -12.82 7.13
N ASN A 306 30.87 -11.89 7.03
CA ASN A 306 32.30 -12.17 7.14
C ASN A 306 32.75 -12.56 8.56
N GLN A 307 31.94 -12.29 9.59
CA GLN A 307 32.22 -12.65 10.99
C GLN A 307 31.85 -14.09 11.36
N GLY A 308 31.24 -14.85 10.44
CA GLY A 308 30.96 -16.28 10.59
C GLY A 308 29.68 -16.64 11.36
N PRO A 309 29.24 -17.91 11.29
CA PRO A 309 27.89 -18.34 11.71
C PRO A 309 27.60 -18.20 13.22
N THR A 310 28.62 -18.18 14.07
CA THR A 310 28.49 -18.09 15.55
C THR A 310 28.14 -16.69 16.07
N GLN A 311 28.46 -15.62 15.33
CA GLN A 311 28.00 -14.26 15.65
C GLN A 311 26.66 -13.93 14.99
N LEU A 312 26.36 -14.53 13.83
CA LEU A 312 25.09 -14.39 13.11
C LEU A 312 23.88 -14.92 13.92
N GLN A 313 24.08 -15.94 14.76
CA GLN A 313 23.08 -16.42 15.74
C GLN A 313 22.92 -15.51 16.97
N LYS A 314 23.90 -14.65 17.26
CA LYS A 314 23.87 -13.69 18.39
C LYS A 314 23.38 -12.31 17.98
N ALA A 315 23.49 -11.94 16.70
CA ALA A 315 22.95 -10.71 16.16
C ALA A 315 21.43 -10.69 16.39
N LEU A 316 20.90 -9.60 16.95
CA LEU A 316 19.48 -9.49 17.24
C LEU A 316 18.75 -9.53 15.89
N ALA A 317 17.84 -10.47 15.67
CA ALA A 317 17.10 -10.63 14.40
C ALA A 317 16.49 -9.30 13.88
N ARG A 318 16.22 -8.35 14.79
CA ARG A 318 15.78 -6.98 14.49
C ARG A 318 16.79 -6.17 13.68
N GLU A 319 18.09 -6.25 13.96
CA GLU A 319 19.13 -5.49 13.26
C GLU A 319 19.29 -5.93 11.80
N LEU A 320 19.28 -7.25 11.57
CA LEU A 320 19.27 -7.84 10.22
C LEU A 320 17.99 -7.45 9.46
N THR A 321 16.83 -7.50 10.13
CA THR A 321 15.54 -7.12 9.52
C THR A 321 15.56 -5.69 8.99
N ILE A 322 16.12 -4.73 9.74
CA ILE A 322 16.14 -3.31 9.34
C ILE A 322 16.91 -3.11 8.03
N HIS A 323 18.07 -3.75 7.88
CA HIS A 323 18.85 -3.64 6.63
C HIS A 323 18.15 -4.33 5.46
N VAL A 324 17.54 -5.49 5.70
CA VAL A 324 16.79 -6.20 4.64
C VAL A 324 15.50 -5.46 4.27
N ASP A 325 14.83 -4.80 5.22
CA ASP A 325 13.65 -3.96 4.95
C ASP A 325 14.01 -2.66 4.23
N ARG A 326 15.21 -2.10 4.46
CA ARG A 326 15.74 -1.00 3.66
C ARG A 326 15.97 -1.43 2.22
N LEU A 327 16.62 -2.58 1.97
CA LEU A 327 16.73 -3.16 0.62
C LEU A 327 15.34 -3.44 0.03
N GLY A 328 14.43 -3.97 0.85
CA GLY A 328 13.01 -4.11 0.56
C GLY A 328 12.43 -2.81 0.02
N ASN A 329 12.46 -1.70 0.78
CA ASN A 329 11.91 -0.41 0.38
C ASN A 329 12.59 0.25 -0.83
N ILE A 330 13.89 0.03 -1.06
CA ILE A 330 14.58 0.48 -2.28
C ILE A 330 13.90 -0.12 -3.52
N PHE A 331 13.46 -1.37 -3.43
CA PHE A 331 12.83 -2.08 -4.53
C PHE A 331 11.28 -2.04 -4.45
N SER A 332 10.69 -1.96 -3.25
CA SER A 332 9.31 -2.33 -2.91
C SER A 332 8.69 -1.45 -1.82
N ARG A 333 7.73 -0.59 -2.15
CA ARG A 333 6.86 0.03 -1.14
C ARG A 333 6.14 -1.05 -0.25
N ALA A 334 6.49 -1.15 1.05
CA ALA A 334 5.78 -1.71 2.26
C ALA A 334 5.31 -3.21 2.29
N TRP A 335 5.27 -4.07 3.35
CA TRP A 335 5.57 -4.07 4.82
C TRP A 335 5.75 -5.54 5.38
N ASP A 336 6.62 -5.78 6.41
CA ASP A 336 7.00 -6.95 7.33
C ASP A 336 6.30 -8.36 7.17
N MET A 337 6.92 -9.58 7.27
CA MET A 337 7.60 -10.24 8.44
C MET A 337 8.40 -11.56 8.13
N ARG A 338 9.66 -11.86 8.54
CA ARG A 338 10.95 -11.17 8.66
C ARG A 338 12.06 -12.04 8.04
N THR A 339 13.03 -11.36 7.44
CA THR A 339 14.24 -11.85 6.74
C THR A 339 13.98 -12.53 5.39
N MET A 340 13.22 -13.62 5.34
CA MET A 340 13.06 -14.40 4.11
C MET A 340 11.98 -13.87 3.18
N GLU A 341 10.86 -13.41 3.74
CA GLU A 341 9.86 -12.62 3.02
C GLU A 341 10.48 -11.30 2.53
N SER A 342 11.27 -10.61 3.35
CA SER A 342 11.94 -9.36 2.95
C SER A 342 12.99 -9.58 1.84
N LEU A 343 13.71 -10.73 1.82
CA LEU A 343 14.59 -11.14 0.72
C LEU A 343 13.80 -11.47 -0.55
N CYS A 344 12.74 -12.28 -0.46
CA CYS A 344 11.86 -12.61 -1.57
C CYS A 344 11.14 -11.39 -2.13
N ARG A 345 10.78 -10.43 -1.27
CA ARG A 345 10.20 -9.13 -1.63
C ARG A 345 11.24 -8.23 -2.30
N ALA A 346 12.44 -8.10 -1.72
CA ALA A 346 13.54 -7.38 -2.38
C ALA A 346 13.82 -7.97 -3.77
N CYS A 347 13.90 -9.29 -3.91
CA CYS A 347 14.05 -9.98 -5.20
C CYS A 347 12.86 -9.76 -6.13
N LYS A 348 11.62 -9.96 -5.67
CA LYS A 348 10.36 -9.74 -6.42
C LYS A 348 10.34 -8.36 -7.07
N TYR A 349 10.71 -7.35 -6.30
CA TYR A 349 10.64 -5.99 -6.77
C TYR A 349 11.89 -5.55 -7.52
N ALA A 350 13.07 -6.08 -7.19
CA ALA A 350 14.26 -5.92 -8.00
C ALA A 350 14.01 -6.46 -9.42
N VAL A 351 13.31 -7.59 -9.56
CA VAL A 351 12.88 -8.17 -10.85
C VAL A 351 11.85 -7.29 -11.56
N LYS A 352 10.87 -6.74 -10.83
CA LYS A 352 9.86 -5.82 -11.38
C LYS A 352 10.50 -4.53 -11.92
N THR A 353 11.45 -3.96 -11.19
CA THR A 353 12.10 -2.69 -11.51
C THR A 353 13.21 -2.85 -12.56
N SER A 354 13.96 -3.95 -12.52
CA SER A 354 15.14 -4.16 -13.37
C SER A 354 14.86 -4.99 -14.64
N GLY A 355 13.69 -5.64 -14.72
CA GLY A 355 13.22 -6.36 -15.91
C GLY A 355 14.26 -7.35 -16.47
N LYS A 356 14.60 -7.20 -17.77
CA LYS A 356 15.54 -8.09 -18.47
C LYS A 356 16.98 -8.05 -17.94
N PHE A 357 17.39 -6.96 -17.27
CA PHE A 357 18.77 -6.77 -16.80
C PHE A 357 19.10 -7.59 -15.56
N MET A 358 18.10 -8.17 -14.89
CA MET A 358 18.28 -8.98 -13.69
C MET A 358 18.53 -10.47 -13.98
N GLY A 359 18.52 -10.90 -15.26
CA GLY A 359 18.68 -12.30 -15.63
C GLY A 359 20.01 -12.93 -15.16
N ILE A 360 21.09 -12.13 -15.12
CA ILE A 360 22.42 -12.57 -14.66
C ILE A 360 22.43 -12.77 -13.14
N THR A 361 21.82 -11.83 -12.40
CA THR A 361 21.78 -11.85 -10.93
C THR A 361 20.82 -12.91 -10.39
N ILE A 362 19.68 -13.16 -11.05
CA ILE A 362 18.75 -14.23 -10.67
C ILE A 362 19.41 -15.59 -10.84
N GLY A 363 20.14 -15.83 -11.93
CA GLY A 363 20.88 -17.08 -12.12
C GLY A 363 21.86 -17.34 -10.97
N ALA A 364 22.66 -16.32 -10.62
CA ALA A 364 23.58 -16.39 -9.49
C ALA A 364 22.86 -16.54 -8.14
N ILE A 365 21.75 -15.83 -7.91
CA ILE A 365 20.94 -15.97 -6.70
C ILE A 365 20.34 -17.38 -6.60
N LEU A 366 19.83 -17.95 -7.70
CA LEU A 366 19.28 -19.31 -7.74
C LEU A 366 20.38 -20.37 -7.52
N GLU A 367 21.57 -20.18 -8.08
CA GLU A 367 22.74 -21.04 -7.85
C GLU A 367 23.27 -20.94 -6.41
N GLU A 368 23.34 -19.74 -5.83
CA GLU A 368 23.75 -19.52 -4.44
C GLU A 368 22.71 -20.09 -3.46
N ILE A 369 21.41 -19.91 -3.75
CA ILE A 369 20.29 -20.54 -3.01
C ILE A 369 20.42 -22.07 -3.09
N GLN A 370 20.77 -22.62 -4.25
CA GLN A 370 21.00 -24.05 -4.44
C GLN A 370 22.25 -24.55 -3.67
N GLY A 371 23.31 -23.76 -3.59
CA GLY A 371 24.52 -24.06 -2.83
C GLY A 371 24.30 -24.03 -1.31
N LEU A 372 23.65 -22.97 -0.81
CA LEU A 372 23.30 -22.81 0.61
C LEU A 372 22.25 -23.84 1.08
N TYR A 373 21.38 -24.30 0.17
CA TYR A 373 20.45 -25.41 0.38
C TYR A 373 21.15 -26.73 0.74
N GLN A 374 22.26 -27.05 0.07
CA GLN A 374 23.01 -28.29 0.32
C GLN A 374 23.71 -28.31 1.68
N GLN A 375 23.94 -27.13 2.29
CA GLN A 375 24.75 -27.00 3.50
C GLN A 375 23.93 -26.86 4.79
N HIS A 376 22.75 -26.22 4.75
CA HIS A 376 22.11 -25.75 5.99
C HIS A 376 20.68 -26.25 6.27
N HIS A 377 20.03 -26.97 5.34
CA HIS A 377 18.72 -27.63 5.55
C HIS A 377 17.65 -26.78 6.29
N GLN A 378 17.61 -25.45 6.08
CA GLN A 378 16.68 -24.55 6.76
C GLN A 378 15.31 -24.46 6.04
N PRO A 379 14.17 -24.42 6.74
CA PRO A 379 12.81 -24.53 6.18
C PRO A 379 12.30 -23.35 5.33
N CYS A 380 13.08 -22.30 5.15
CA CYS A 380 12.64 -21.06 4.50
C CYS A 380 13.08 -20.92 3.04
N PHE A 381 13.96 -21.78 2.54
CA PHE A 381 14.51 -21.72 1.18
C PHE A 381 13.84 -22.70 0.18
N LEU A 382 12.75 -23.37 0.61
CA LEU A 382 11.91 -24.36 -0.11
C LEU A 382 12.67 -25.51 -0.78
N TYR A 383 13.00 -26.59 -0.06
CA TYR A 383 12.08 -27.72 0.28
C TYR A 383 11.38 -28.32 -0.94
N LEU A 384 12.17 -28.94 -1.83
CA LEU A 384 11.72 -29.90 -2.82
C LEU A 384 11.96 -31.33 -2.31
N SER A 385 11.08 -31.79 -1.43
CA SER A 385 10.90 -33.23 -1.17
C SER A 385 9.53 -33.48 -0.53
N SER A 386 9.11 -34.74 -0.57
CA SER A 386 7.77 -35.29 -0.33
C SER A 386 7.09 -34.98 1.01
N GLU A 387 7.65 -34.14 1.89
CA GLU A 387 7.11 -33.81 3.21
C GLU A 387 6.19 -32.55 3.22
N VAL A 388 6.17 -31.77 2.13
CA VAL A 388 5.51 -30.44 2.03
C VAL A 388 3.97 -30.47 2.11
N ILE A 389 3.32 -31.63 1.93
CA ILE A 389 1.84 -31.72 2.00
C ILE A 389 1.31 -31.34 3.40
N LYS A 390 2.14 -31.43 4.46
CA LYS A 390 1.73 -31.04 5.82
C LYS A 390 1.97 -29.56 6.16
N ASP A 391 2.82 -28.85 5.40
CA ASP A 391 3.35 -27.53 5.78
C ASP A 391 2.60 -26.34 5.14
N PHE A 392 1.92 -26.49 4.00
CA PHE A 392 1.15 -25.39 3.41
C PHE A 392 -0.06 -24.95 4.24
N THR A 393 -0.64 -25.87 4.99
CA THR A 393 -1.62 -25.56 6.02
C THR A 393 -1.00 -24.92 7.26
N ALA A 394 0.28 -25.16 7.53
CA ALA A 394 0.97 -24.65 8.72
C ALA A 394 1.56 -23.24 8.50
N ARG A 395 2.00 -22.91 7.28
CA ARG A 395 2.58 -21.60 6.91
C ARG A 395 2.13 -21.15 5.50
N PRO A 396 0.85 -20.75 5.33
CA PRO A 396 0.29 -20.39 4.03
C PRO A 396 0.89 -19.11 3.41
N ASP A 397 1.38 -18.20 4.23
CA ASP A 397 2.06 -16.95 3.88
C ASP A 397 3.33 -17.20 3.03
N ILE A 398 4.12 -18.21 3.37
CA ILE A 398 5.29 -18.61 2.56
C ILE A 398 4.86 -19.19 1.21
N ALA A 399 3.74 -19.91 1.18
CA ALA A 399 3.18 -20.44 -0.06
C ALA A 399 2.77 -19.29 -0.99
N ASP A 400 2.12 -18.27 -0.45
CA ASP A 400 1.73 -17.07 -1.19
C ASP A 400 2.93 -16.40 -1.86
N ASP A 401 3.95 -16.03 -1.09
CA ASP A 401 5.13 -15.37 -1.62
C ASP A 401 5.90 -16.21 -2.64
N CYS A 402 6.02 -17.52 -2.39
CA CYS A 402 6.68 -18.45 -3.29
C CYS A 402 5.99 -18.49 -4.66
N PHE A 403 4.68 -18.72 -4.68
CA PHE A 403 3.94 -18.84 -5.94
C PHE A 403 3.77 -17.49 -6.62
N LEU A 404 3.73 -16.39 -5.87
CA LEU A 404 3.77 -15.05 -6.42
C LEU A 404 5.11 -14.76 -7.11
N LEU A 405 6.24 -15.12 -6.49
CA LEU A 405 7.57 -15.01 -7.11
C LEU A 405 7.67 -15.91 -8.35
N ALA A 406 7.23 -17.17 -8.24
CA ALA A 406 7.25 -18.11 -9.35
C ALA A 406 6.41 -17.62 -10.55
N SER A 407 5.22 -17.05 -10.29
CA SER A 407 4.38 -16.39 -11.28
C SER A 407 5.13 -15.25 -11.99
N ARG A 408 5.82 -14.38 -11.23
CA ARG A 408 6.63 -13.30 -11.83
C ARG A 408 7.82 -13.83 -12.63
N CYS A 409 8.49 -14.87 -12.16
CA CYS A 409 9.58 -15.53 -12.89
C CYS A 409 9.12 -16.05 -14.24
N ILE A 410 7.92 -16.68 -14.29
CA ILE A 410 7.31 -17.11 -15.55
C ILE A 410 7.02 -15.92 -16.47
N ARG A 411 6.43 -14.84 -15.95
CA ARG A 411 6.04 -13.68 -16.77
C ARG A 411 7.23 -12.88 -17.31
N TYR A 412 8.30 -12.73 -16.52
CA TYR A 412 9.42 -11.84 -16.85
C TYR A 412 10.69 -12.55 -17.32
N CYS A 413 11.01 -13.73 -16.78
CA CYS A 413 12.22 -14.49 -17.10
C CYS A 413 11.96 -16.00 -17.36
N PRO A 414 11.04 -16.35 -18.29
CA PRO A 414 10.67 -17.74 -18.53
C PRO A 414 11.85 -18.62 -18.99
N HIS A 415 12.82 -18.05 -19.73
CA HIS A 415 14.04 -18.74 -20.17
C HIS A 415 14.86 -19.36 -19.03
N LEU A 416 14.95 -18.68 -17.88
CA LEU A 416 15.72 -19.16 -16.74
C LEU A 416 14.87 -20.13 -15.91
N PHE A 417 13.60 -19.79 -15.74
CA PHE A 417 12.73 -20.52 -14.84
C PHE A 417 12.25 -21.85 -15.42
N VAL A 418 11.79 -21.89 -16.67
CA VAL A 418 11.28 -23.12 -17.31
C VAL A 418 12.40 -24.14 -17.55
N ALA A 419 13.62 -23.68 -17.78
CA ALA A 419 14.80 -24.53 -17.92
C ALA A 419 15.36 -25.04 -16.57
N SER A 420 14.87 -24.52 -15.45
CA SER A 420 15.37 -24.88 -14.12
C SER A 420 14.85 -26.24 -13.64
N ALA A 421 15.65 -26.91 -12.81
CA ALA A 421 15.24 -28.15 -12.15
C ALA A 421 14.08 -27.97 -11.14
N VAL A 422 13.79 -26.73 -10.74
CA VAL A 422 12.77 -26.36 -9.75
C VAL A 422 11.37 -26.27 -10.35
N PHE A 423 11.27 -26.08 -11.68
CA PHE A 423 10.00 -25.85 -12.35
C PHE A 423 8.99 -27.00 -12.20
N ARG A 424 9.41 -28.23 -12.52
CA ARG A 424 8.53 -29.42 -12.40
C ARG A 424 8.05 -29.62 -10.95
N PRO A 425 8.95 -29.62 -9.95
CA PRO A 425 8.54 -29.76 -8.56
C PRO A 425 7.60 -28.64 -8.07
N LEU A 426 7.72 -27.40 -8.56
CA LEU A 426 6.76 -26.33 -8.23
C LEU A 426 5.37 -26.58 -8.82
N VAL A 427 5.26 -27.15 -10.02
CA VAL A 427 3.96 -27.55 -10.60
C VAL A 427 3.34 -28.70 -9.78
N ASP A 428 4.13 -29.69 -9.36
CA ASP A 428 3.68 -30.76 -8.46
C ASP A 428 3.20 -30.19 -7.11
N CYS A 429 3.94 -29.22 -6.59
CA CYS A 429 3.63 -28.54 -5.34
C CYS A 429 2.33 -27.72 -5.44
N ALA A 430 2.14 -27.00 -6.55
CA ALA A 430 0.93 -26.24 -6.84
C ALA A 430 -0.31 -27.14 -6.84
N MET A 431 -0.24 -28.31 -7.48
CA MET A 431 -1.35 -29.27 -7.52
C MET A 431 -1.86 -29.66 -6.13
N ASN A 432 -0.94 -29.88 -5.19
CA ASN A 432 -1.28 -30.21 -3.80
C ASN A 432 -1.78 -28.98 -3.02
N GLY A 433 -1.35 -27.78 -3.41
CA GLY A 433 -1.68 -26.52 -2.74
C GLY A 433 -2.96 -25.83 -3.22
N ILE A 434 -3.56 -26.22 -4.35
CA ILE A 434 -4.79 -25.58 -4.90
C ILE A 434 -5.91 -25.50 -3.84
N THR A 435 -6.02 -26.53 -3.01
CA THR A 435 -7.10 -26.69 -2.03
C THR A 435 -6.78 -26.14 -0.63
N VAL A 436 -5.68 -25.40 -0.48
CA VAL A 436 -5.31 -24.73 0.77
C VAL A 436 -6.40 -23.73 1.17
N GLN A 437 -6.87 -23.80 2.42
CA GLN A 437 -7.95 -22.95 2.95
C GLN A 437 -7.48 -21.53 3.32
N HIS A 438 -6.39 -21.06 2.74
CA HIS A 438 -5.88 -19.70 2.92
C HIS A 438 -6.06 -18.91 1.61
N ARG A 439 -6.67 -17.73 1.73
CA ARG A 439 -7.10 -16.92 0.58
C ARG A 439 -5.97 -16.61 -0.39
N GLU A 440 -4.90 -16.02 0.12
CA GLU A 440 -3.88 -15.37 -0.70
C GLU A 440 -2.96 -16.43 -1.33
N ALA A 441 -2.45 -17.34 -0.51
CA ALA A 441 -1.80 -18.59 -0.93
C ALA A 441 -2.50 -19.32 -2.09
N CYS A 442 -3.79 -19.65 -1.94
CA CYS A 442 -4.58 -20.32 -2.98
C CYS A 442 -4.66 -19.47 -4.26
N SER A 443 -4.91 -18.16 -4.12
CA SER A 443 -4.95 -17.23 -5.23
C SER A 443 -3.63 -17.18 -6.00
N SER A 444 -2.50 -17.13 -5.30
CA SER A 444 -1.16 -17.10 -5.91
C SER A 444 -0.80 -18.41 -6.58
N ILE A 445 -1.17 -19.56 -5.99
CA ILE A 445 -1.00 -20.89 -6.61
C ILE A 445 -1.77 -21.00 -7.93
N LEU A 446 -3.05 -20.61 -7.93
CA LEU A 446 -3.90 -20.65 -9.12
C LEU A 446 -3.42 -19.66 -10.20
N THR A 447 -2.95 -18.48 -9.78
CA THR A 447 -2.35 -17.48 -10.68
C THR A 447 -1.08 -18.01 -11.33
N PHE A 448 -0.21 -18.65 -10.54
CA PHE A 448 0.99 -19.32 -11.07
C PHE A 448 0.65 -20.40 -12.10
N LEU A 449 -0.32 -21.28 -11.81
CA LEU A 449 -0.75 -22.31 -12.76
C LEU A 449 -1.32 -21.71 -14.05
N SER A 450 -2.12 -20.66 -13.93
CA SER A 450 -2.64 -19.92 -15.09
C SER A 450 -1.50 -19.35 -15.94
N ASP A 451 -0.49 -18.74 -15.31
CA ASP A 451 0.70 -18.23 -16.01
C ASP A 451 1.51 -19.34 -16.70
N VAL A 452 1.59 -20.53 -16.07
CA VAL A 452 2.20 -21.72 -16.68
C VAL A 452 1.45 -22.12 -17.95
N PHE A 453 0.11 -22.13 -17.91
CA PHE A 453 -0.71 -22.49 -19.07
C PHE A 453 -0.59 -21.44 -20.17
N ASP A 454 -0.64 -20.16 -19.81
CA ASP A 454 -0.60 -19.02 -20.73
C ASP A 454 0.79 -18.71 -21.30
N ILE A 455 1.86 -19.34 -20.78
CA ILE A 455 3.24 -19.06 -21.17
C ILE A 455 3.46 -19.16 -22.69
N SER A 456 2.74 -20.05 -23.38
CA SER A 456 2.87 -20.27 -24.83
C SER A 456 2.02 -19.33 -25.69
N ASN A 457 1.19 -18.47 -25.09
CA ASN A 457 0.29 -17.58 -25.84
C ASN A 457 1.02 -16.36 -26.44
N SER A 458 2.29 -16.14 -26.08
CA SER A 458 3.13 -15.10 -26.66
C SER A 458 4.13 -15.67 -27.66
N SER A 459 4.50 -14.87 -28.68
CA SER A 459 5.51 -15.25 -29.68
C SER A 459 6.88 -15.59 -29.09
N ARG A 460 7.22 -15.04 -27.92
CA ARG A 460 8.45 -15.34 -27.17
C ARG A 460 8.32 -16.60 -26.30
N GLY A 461 7.09 -17.07 -26.09
CA GLY A 461 6.73 -18.16 -25.21
C GLY A 461 6.56 -19.52 -25.90
N GLU A 462 6.36 -19.53 -27.23
CA GLU A 462 6.23 -20.75 -28.03
C GLU A 462 7.37 -21.74 -27.81
N GLN A 463 8.61 -21.25 -27.62
CA GLN A 463 9.80 -22.06 -27.36
C GLN A 463 9.70 -22.91 -26.06
N TYR A 464 8.86 -22.52 -25.11
CA TYR A 464 8.69 -23.23 -23.84
C TYR A 464 7.55 -24.26 -23.87
N LYS A 465 6.78 -24.31 -24.95
CA LYS A 465 5.62 -25.19 -25.10
C LYS A 465 5.99 -26.65 -24.87
N SER A 466 7.07 -27.12 -25.49
CA SER A 466 7.53 -28.52 -25.35
C SER A 466 7.85 -28.88 -23.89
N THR A 467 8.56 -28.01 -23.16
CA THR A 467 8.96 -28.27 -21.76
C THR A 467 7.76 -28.22 -20.83
N ARG A 468 6.85 -27.25 -21.04
CA ARG A 468 5.58 -27.15 -20.33
C ARG A 468 4.75 -28.42 -20.53
N ASP A 469 4.55 -28.84 -21.78
CA ASP A 469 3.68 -29.98 -22.13
C ASP A 469 4.21 -31.29 -21.53
N THR A 470 5.54 -31.47 -21.51
CA THR A 470 6.21 -32.62 -20.86
C THR A 470 5.85 -32.73 -19.36
N ILE A 471 5.59 -31.61 -18.71
CA ILE A 471 5.27 -31.55 -17.27
C ILE A 471 3.76 -31.61 -17.05
N VAL A 472 2.98 -30.82 -17.78
CA VAL A 472 1.55 -30.62 -17.51
C VAL A 472 0.68 -31.72 -18.10
N VAL A 473 0.96 -32.24 -19.30
CA VAL A 473 0.11 -33.26 -19.94
C VAL A 473 -0.05 -34.53 -19.08
N PRO A 474 1.01 -35.10 -18.47
CA PRO A 474 0.87 -36.23 -17.55
C PRO A 474 0.01 -35.95 -16.31
N ARG A 475 -0.14 -34.67 -15.95
CA ARG A 475 -0.86 -34.19 -14.76
C ARG A 475 -2.25 -33.65 -15.10
N GLY A 476 -2.58 -33.50 -16.38
CA GLY A 476 -3.81 -32.91 -16.89
C GLY A 476 -5.10 -33.49 -16.32
N PRO A 477 -5.26 -34.82 -16.27
CA PRO A 477 -6.44 -35.45 -15.66
C PRO A 477 -6.63 -35.06 -14.19
N SER A 478 -5.56 -35.14 -13.39
CA SER A 478 -5.59 -34.80 -11.96
C SER A 478 -5.81 -33.31 -11.73
N LEU A 479 -5.15 -32.43 -12.49
CA LEU A 479 -5.34 -30.98 -12.44
C LEU A 479 -6.79 -30.61 -12.75
N SER A 480 -7.35 -31.15 -13.82
CA SER A 480 -8.74 -30.91 -14.23
C SER A 480 -9.71 -31.34 -13.14
N ARG A 481 -9.50 -32.53 -12.57
CA ARG A 481 -10.30 -33.05 -11.46
C ARG A 481 -10.24 -32.18 -10.21
N ILE A 482 -9.04 -31.73 -9.82
CA ILE A 482 -8.85 -30.86 -8.64
C ILE A 482 -9.52 -29.50 -8.86
N LEU A 483 -9.37 -28.89 -10.04
CA LEU A 483 -10.01 -27.61 -10.36
C LEU A 483 -11.54 -27.74 -10.35
N ILE A 484 -12.10 -28.81 -10.93
CA ILE A 484 -13.54 -29.08 -10.89
C ILE A 484 -14.01 -29.36 -9.45
N ALA A 485 -13.24 -30.09 -8.64
CA ALA A 485 -13.52 -30.27 -7.22
C ALA A 485 -13.54 -28.94 -6.45
N SER A 486 -12.60 -28.04 -6.77
CA SER A 486 -12.52 -26.68 -6.21
C SER A 486 -13.72 -25.82 -6.56
N LEU A 487 -14.15 -25.83 -7.83
CA LEU A 487 -15.38 -25.14 -8.28
C LEU A 487 -16.61 -25.67 -7.54
N THR A 488 -16.76 -27.00 -7.50
CA THR A 488 -17.97 -27.67 -7.01
C THR A 488 -18.07 -27.81 -5.50
N GLY A 489 -17.12 -27.28 -4.72
CA GLY A 489 -17.27 -27.19 -3.26
C GLY A 489 -16.03 -27.46 -2.40
N ALA A 490 -14.85 -27.72 -2.97
CA ALA A 490 -13.63 -27.90 -2.16
C ALA A 490 -13.05 -26.56 -1.66
N LEU A 491 -13.34 -25.46 -2.36
CA LEU A 491 -13.01 -24.10 -1.94
C LEU A 491 -14.26 -23.25 -1.64
N PRO A 492 -14.16 -22.20 -0.81
CA PRO A 492 -15.25 -21.25 -0.58
C PRO A 492 -15.69 -20.53 -1.87
N SER A 493 -16.96 -20.10 -1.94
CA SER A 493 -17.49 -19.41 -3.12
C SER A 493 -16.76 -18.11 -3.48
N SER A 494 -16.07 -17.49 -2.50
CA SER A 494 -15.22 -16.31 -2.72
C SER A 494 -13.96 -16.58 -3.57
N ARG A 495 -13.71 -17.82 -3.99
CA ARG A 495 -12.59 -18.24 -4.85
C ARG A 495 -13.01 -18.68 -6.25
N LEU A 496 -14.30 -18.70 -6.56
CA LEU A 496 -14.80 -19.27 -7.82
C LEU A 496 -14.16 -18.61 -9.04
N GLU A 497 -14.14 -17.28 -9.08
CA GLU A 497 -13.58 -16.50 -10.20
C GLU A 497 -12.16 -16.96 -10.59
N VAL A 498 -11.26 -17.10 -9.61
CA VAL A 498 -9.85 -17.47 -9.85
C VAL A 498 -9.73 -18.93 -10.30
N VAL A 499 -10.54 -19.83 -9.75
CA VAL A 499 -10.56 -21.25 -10.15
C VAL A 499 -11.14 -21.40 -11.56
N THR A 500 -12.22 -20.69 -11.87
CA THR A 500 -12.87 -20.65 -13.18
C THR A 500 -11.88 -20.16 -14.23
N TYR A 501 -11.18 -19.06 -13.97
CA TYR A 501 -10.14 -18.55 -14.85
C TYR A 501 -9.05 -19.59 -15.11
N THR A 502 -8.56 -20.24 -14.06
CA THR A 502 -7.50 -21.26 -14.16
C THR A 502 -7.94 -22.47 -14.97
N LEU A 503 -9.18 -22.92 -14.79
CA LEU A 503 -9.76 -24.02 -15.58
C LEU A 503 -9.89 -23.63 -17.05
N LEU A 504 -10.39 -22.44 -17.35
CA LEU A 504 -10.50 -21.94 -18.72
C LEU A 504 -9.13 -21.76 -19.38
N ALA A 505 -8.11 -21.31 -18.64
CA ALA A 505 -6.73 -21.22 -19.12
C ALA A 505 -6.16 -22.61 -19.47
N LEU A 506 -6.40 -23.63 -18.63
CA LEU A 506 -6.06 -25.02 -18.93
C LEU A 506 -6.78 -25.51 -20.20
N THR A 507 -8.07 -25.24 -20.32
CA THR A 507 -8.88 -25.65 -21.48
C THR A 507 -8.44 -24.99 -22.77
N ARG A 508 -8.08 -23.70 -22.74
CA ARG A 508 -7.49 -23.01 -23.90
C ARG A 508 -6.13 -23.56 -24.29
N ALA A 509 -5.29 -23.89 -23.31
CA ALA A 509 -3.92 -24.35 -23.57
C ALA A 509 -3.85 -25.75 -24.20
N TYR A 510 -4.79 -26.64 -23.87
CA TYR A 510 -4.77 -28.06 -24.29
C TYR A 510 -5.99 -28.50 -25.13
N GLY A 511 -6.97 -27.61 -25.34
CA GLY A 511 -8.12 -27.85 -26.21
C GLY A 511 -8.89 -29.12 -25.87
N MET A 512 -9.01 -30.01 -26.87
CA MET A 512 -9.76 -31.27 -26.75
C MET A 512 -9.22 -32.19 -25.64
N MET A 513 -7.92 -32.18 -25.34
CA MET A 513 -7.36 -33.02 -24.26
C MET A 513 -7.91 -32.58 -22.89
N ALA A 514 -7.99 -31.27 -22.65
CA ALA A 514 -8.57 -30.76 -21.41
C ALA A 514 -10.08 -31.02 -21.33
N LEU A 515 -10.79 -31.00 -22.46
CA LEU A 515 -12.20 -31.37 -22.50
C LEU A 515 -12.42 -32.84 -22.14
N GLU A 516 -11.57 -33.75 -22.62
CA GLU A 516 -11.60 -35.17 -22.25
C GLU A 516 -11.36 -35.37 -20.75
N TRP A 517 -10.35 -34.71 -20.17
CA TRP A 517 -10.07 -34.76 -18.74
C TRP A 517 -11.23 -34.24 -17.88
N ALA A 518 -11.87 -33.15 -18.32
CA ALA A 518 -13.04 -32.58 -17.65
C ALA A 518 -14.26 -33.51 -17.75
N LYS A 519 -14.47 -34.13 -18.92
CA LYS A 519 -15.55 -35.10 -19.15
C LYS A 519 -15.39 -36.34 -18.28
N GLU A 520 -14.18 -36.89 -18.18
CA GLU A 520 -13.88 -38.00 -17.27
C GLU A 520 -14.21 -37.62 -15.83
N SER A 521 -13.78 -36.44 -15.38
CA SER A 521 -14.02 -35.97 -14.01
C SER A 521 -15.52 -35.81 -13.69
N ILE A 522 -16.28 -35.16 -14.57
CA ILE A 522 -17.71 -34.91 -14.35
C ILE A 522 -18.55 -36.18 -14.47
N SER A 523 -18.15 -37.12 -15.31
CA SER A 523 -18.86 -38.41 -15.47
C SER A 523 -18.89 -39.22 -14.17
N LEU A 524 -17.95 -38.99 -13.25
CA LEU A 524 -17.92 -39.65 -11.95
C LEU A 524 -19.06 -39.18 -11.04
N ILE A 525 -19.50 -37.92 -11.15
CA ILE A 525 -20.57 -37.38 -10.33
C ILE A 525 -21.86 -38.18 -10.61
N PRO A 526 -22.64 -38.58 -9.60
CA PRO A 526 -23.92 -39.26 -9.83
C PRO A 526 -24.97 -38.35 -10.49
N SER A 527 -25.85 -38.93 -11.32
CA SER A 527 -26.95 -38.18 -11.99
C SER A 527 -27.99 -37.65 -11.01
N THR A 528 -28.03 -38.20 -9.79
CA THR A 528 -28.83 -37.69 -8.67
C THR A 528 -28.32 -36.35 -8.13
N ALA A 529 -27.02 -36.09 -8.27
CA ALA A 529 -26.38 -34.85 -7.82
C ALA A 529 -26.36 -33.78 -8.93
N VAL A 530 -25.99 -34.17 -10.16
CA VAL A 530 -25.91 -33.28 -11.33
C VAL A 530 -26.51 -33.98 -12.54
N THR A 531 -27.54 -33.37 -13.13
CA THR A 531 -28.30 -33.89 -14.27
C THR A 531 -27.48 -33.88 -15.57
N GLU A 532 -27.86 -34.70 -16.55
CA GLU A 532 -27.18 -34.74 -17.86
C GLU A 532 -27.25 -33.41 -18.63
N VAL A 533 -28.29 -32.61 -18.40
CA VAL A 533 -28.43 -31.27 -19.00
C VAL A 533 -27.39 -30.32 -18.41
N GLU A 534 -27.22 -30.30 -17.08
CA GLU A 534 -26.24 -29.47 -16.39
C GLU A 534 -24.81 -29.86 -16.78
N ARG A 535 -24.52 -31.16 -16.91
CA ARG A 535 -23.22 -31.65 -17.42
C ARG A 535 -22.94 -31.18 -18.84
N SER A 536 -23.95 -31.30 -19.71
CA SER A 536 -23.81 -30.94 -21.12
C SER A 536 -23.56 -29.43 -21.28
N ARG A 537 -24.22 -28.58 -20.49
CA ARG A 537 -23.98 -27.13 -20.48
C ARG A 537 -22.55 -26.78 -20.06
N PHE A 538 -22.07 -27.38 -18.97
CA PHE A 538 -20.70 -27.15 -18.51
C PHE A 538 -19.67 -27.59 -19.55
N LEU A 539 -19.83 -28.79 -20.13
CA LEU A 539 -18.93 -29.29 -21.16
C LEU A 539 -18.99 -28.45 -22.45
N GLN A 540 -20.15 -27.91 -22.79
CA GLN A 540 -20.32 -26.98 -23.92
C GLN A 540 -19.53 -25.68 -23.70
N ALA A 541 -19.58 -25.10 -22.49
CA ALA A 541 -18.80 -23.91 -22.14
C ALA A 541 -17.28 -24.17 -22.24
N LEU A 542 -16.82 -25.35 -21.81
CA LEU A 542 -15.41 -25.74 -21.98
C LEU A 542 -15.04 -26.01 -23.45
N LEU A 543 -15.95 -26.57 -24.24
CA LEU A 543 -15.73 -26.76 -25.68
C LEU A 543 -15.58 -25.41 -26.39
N GLU A 544 -16.40 -24.42 -26.03
CA GLU A 544 -16.30 -23.05 -26.53
C GLU A 544 -14.97 -22.41 -26.12
N ALA A 545 -14.53 -22.59 -24.87
CA ALA A 545 -13.21 -22.16 -24.41
C ALA A 545 -12.08 -22.79 -25.22
N ALA A 546 -12.16 -24.10 -25.49
CA ALA A 546 -11.19 -24.84 -26.29
C ALA A 546 -11.14 -24.36 -27.75
N SER A 547 -12.25 -23.82 -28.27
CA SER A 547 -12.34 -23.22 -29.60
C SER A 547 -11.84 -21.76 -29.68
N GLY A 548 -11.45 -21.17 -28.55
CA GLY A 548 -10.90 -19.81 -28.48
C GLY A 548 -11.92 -18.71 -28.20
N ALA A 549 -13.13 -19.04 -27.73
CA ALA A 549 -14.11 -18.04 -27.29
C ALA A 549 -13.62 -17.25 -26.06
N ASP A 550 -14.16 -16.04 -25.85
CA ASP A 550 -13.69 -15.15 -24.79
C ASP A 550 -13.99 -15.68 -23.37
N ILE A 551 -13.01 -15.56 -22.46
CA ILE A 551 -13.10 -16.08 -21.08
C ILE A 551 -14.22 -15.36 -20.35
N SER A 552 -14.37 -14.05 -20.57
CA SER A 552 -15.35 -13.22 -19.86
C SER A 552 -16.79 -13.68 -20.08
N SER A 553 -17.10 -14.17 -21.29
CA SER A 553 -18.41 -14.72 -21.64
C SER A 553 -18.66 -16.14 -21.10
N LEU A 554 -17.61 -16.86 -20.71
CA LEU A 554 -17.67 -18.26 -20.29
C LEU A 554 -17.60 -18.44 -18.77
N THR A 555 -17.26 -17.39 -18.02
CA THR A 555 -17.21 -17.44 -16.55
C THR A 555 -18.56 -17.83 -15.94
N ALA A 556 -19.65 -17.17 -16.34
CA ALA A 556 -20.97 -17.44 -15.78
C ALA A 556 -21.50 -18.87 -16.10
N PRO A 557 -21.40 -19.37 -17.35
CA PRO A 557 -21.76 -20.77 -17.66
C PRO A 557 -20.93 -21.81 -16.90
N VAL A 558 -19.64 -21.55 -16.66
CA VAL A 558 -18.77 -22.45 -15.89
C VAL A 558 -19.11 -22.41 -14.40
N GLU A 559 -19.51 -21.26 -13.86
CA GLU A 559 -19.89 -21.11 -12.45
C GLU A 559 -21.28 -21.67 -12.12
N GLU A 560 -22.19 -21.82 -13.10
CA GLU A 560 -23.51 -22.45 -12.91
C GLU A 560 -23.39 -23.85 -12.28
N ILE A 561 -22.35 -24.63 -12.65
CA ILE A 561 -22.11 -25.96 -12.07
C ILE A 561 -21.83 -25.90 -10.56
N SER A 562 -21.21 -24.81 -10.08
CA SER A 562 -20.92 -24.59 -8.66
C SER A 562 -22.22 -24.40 -7.89
N ASP A 563 -23.15 -23.61 -8.42
CA ASP A 563 -24.46 -23.40 -7.78
C ASP A 563 -25.26 -24.70 -7.67
N VAL A 564 -25.25 -25.52 -8.73
CA VAL A 564 -25.88 -26.85 -8.73
C VAL A 564 -25.26 -27.75 -7.66
N CYS A 565 -23.93 -27.80 -7.57
CA CYS A 565 -23.22 -28.68 -6.64
C CYS A 565 -23.31 -28.19 -5.18
N ARG A 566 -23.58 -26.91 -4.95
CA ARG A 566 -23.72 -26.28 -3.62
C ARG A 566 -25.17 -26.11 -3.17
N ARG A 567 -26.16 -26.54 -3.98
CA ARG A 567 -27.61 -26.38 -3.68
C ARG A 567 -28.05 -26.95 -2.33
N ASN A 568 -27.40 -28.03 -1.86
CA ASN A 568 -27.51 -28.49 -0.49
C ASN A 568 -26.24 -29.24 -0.06
N ARG A 569 -26.10 -29.41 1.27
CA ARG A 569 -24.94 -30.09 1.87
C ARG A 569 -24.77 -31.55 1.43
N ALA A 570 -25.85 -32.30 1.25
CA ALA A 570 -25.79 -33.70 0.83
C ALA A 570 -25.28 -33.86 -0.62
N VAL A 571 -25.69 -32.97 -1.52
CA VAL A 571 -25.23 -32.91 -2.91
C VAL A 571 -23.76 -32.55 -2.93
N GLN A 572 -23.36 -31.54 -2.15
CA GLN A 572 -21.96 -31.15 -2.02
C GLN A 572 -21.12 -32.32 -1.48
N GLU A 573 -21.57 -33.03 -0.45
CA GLU A 573 -20.87 -34.20 0.11
C GLU A 573 -20.73 -35.35 -0.90
N ILE A 574 -21.77 -35.63 -1.70
CA ILE A 574 -21.72 -36.63 -2.78
C ILE A 574 -20.71 -36.24 -3.85
N VAL A 575 -20.78 -35.00 -4.35
CA VAL A 575 -19.87 -34.48 -5.39
C VAL A 575 -18.43 -34.48 -4.89
N GLN A 576 -18.20 -34.01 -3.66
CA GLN A 576 -16.90 -33.96 -3.04
C GLN A 576 -16.35 -35.37 -2.72
N GLY A 577 -17.18 -36.30 -2.26
CA GLY A 577 -16.78 -37.68 -1.99
C GLY A 577 -16.29 -38.40 -3.24
N VAL A 578 -16.81 -38.02 -4.41
CA VAL A 578 -16.40 -38.61 -5.68
C VAL A 578 -15.22 -37.85 -6.31
N LEU A 579 -15.19 -36.52 -6.27
CA LEU A 579 -14.17 -35.75 -6.98
C LEU A 579 -12.87 -35.56 -6.18
N ARG A 580 -12.90 -35.64 -4.85
CA ARG A 580 -11.70 -35.43 -4.03
C ARG A 580 -10.64 -36.50 -4.30
N PRO A 581 -9.36 -36.12 -4.48
CA PRO A 581 -8.28 -37.09 -4.48
C PRO A 581 -8.16 -37.74 -3.10
N LEU A 582 -8.12 -39.07 -3.03
CA LEU A 582 -7.95 -39.86 -1.79
C LEU A 582 -6.58 -39.62 -1.11
N GLU A 583 -5.65 -38.94 -1.78
CA GLU A 583 -4.25 -38.75 -1.40
C GLU A 583 -3.97 -37.42 -0.68
N LEU A 584 -4.94 -36.50 -0.60
CA LEU A 584 -4.81 -35.21 0.09
C LEU A 584 -5.56 -35.25 1.43
N ASN A 585 -4.80 -35.40 2.53
CA ASN A 585 -5.34 -35.31 3.88
C ASN A 585 -5.78 -33.87 4.18
N PHE A 586 -7.09 -33.63 4.19
CA PHE A 586 -7.65 -32.36 4.67
C PHE A 586 -7.89 -32.43 6.17
N VAL A 587 -7.29 -31.51 6.92
CA VAL A 587 -7.70 -31.24 8.30
C VAL A 587 -9.05 -30.51 8.22
N PRO A 588 -10.12 -31.02 8.84
CA PRO A 588 -11.41 -30.34 8.83
C PRO A 588 -11.30 -28.98 9.53
N ALA A 589 -11.98 -27.97 8.98
CA ALA A 589 -12.11 -26.66 9.62
C ALA A 589 -12.67 -26.87 11.03
N ILE A 590 -11.86 -26.52 12.04
CA ILE A 590 -12.30 -26.47 13.43
C ILE A 590 -13.42 -25.43 13.47
N SER A 591 -14.61 -25.88 13.84
CA SER A 591 -15.73 -25.00 14.16
C SER A 591 -15.36 -24.11 15.34
N SER A 592 -15.18 -22.82 15.10
CA SER A 592 -15.25 -21.75 16.11
C SER A 592 -16.06 -20.60 15.53
#